data_AF-A0A1I0XB89-F1
#
_entry.id   AF-A0A1I0XB89-F1
#
_cell.length_a   1.000
_cell.length_b   1.000
_cell.length_c   1.000
_cell.angle_alpha   90.00
_cell.angle_beta   90.00
_cell.angle_gamma   90.00
#
_symmetry.space_group_name_H-M   'P 1'
#
loop_
_entity.id
_entity.type
_entity.pdbx_description
1 polymer ?
#
loop_
_entity_poly.entity_id
_entity_poly.type
_entity_poly.pdbx_seq_one_letter_code
_entity_poly.pdbx_strand_id
1 'polypeptide(L)' 'MESFLQVQESVEEQLGRELQDNELAFLQWVYERYTEEEKRRVNVSQY' A
#
# COMPACT_ATOMS: atom_id res chain seq x y z
N MET A 1 -6.85 -7.80 -2.80
CA MET A 1 -5.98 -6.64 -2.54
C MET A 1 -6.83 -5.53 -1.99
N GLU A 2 -6.49 -5.06 -0.81
CA GLU A 2 -7.05 -3.83 -0.26
C GLU A 2 -6.65 -2.66 -1.16
N SER A 3 -7.54 -1.68 -1.33
CA SER A 3 -7.24 -0.46 -2.07
C SER A 3 -6.27 0.43 -1.29
N PHE A 4 -5.51 1.28 -1.98
CA PHE A 4 -4.61 2.24 -1.32
C PHE A 4 -5.34 3.09 -0.27
N LEU A 5 -6.57 3.52 -0.55
CA LEU A 5 -7.40 4.30 0.37
C LEU A 5 -7.74 3.54 1.66
N GLN A 6 -8.00 2.22 1.56
CA GLN A 6 -8.25 1.39 2.75
C GLN A 6 -6.99 1.24 3.62
N VAL A 7 -5.82 1.11 2.99
CA VAL A 7 -4.54 1.06 3.69
C VAL A 7 -4.25 2.41 4.36
N GLN A 8 -4.50 3.52 3.67
CA GLN A 8 -4.34 4.87 4.23
C GLN A 8 -5.25 5.07 5.44
N GLU A 9 -6.55 4.81 5.31
CA GLU A 9 -7.53 4.97 6.39
C GLU A 9 -7.16 4.13 7.62
N SER A 10 -6.71 2.88 7.41
CA SER A 10 -6.27 2.01 8.51
C SER A 10 -5.02 2.55 9.22
N VAL A 11 -4.05 3.08 8.47
CA VAL A 11 -2.82 3.66 9.05
C VAL A 11 -3.13 4.95 9.82
N GLU A 12 -4.02 5.79 9.30
CA GLU A 12 -4.47 7.02 9.98
C GLU A 12 -5.26 6.70 11.26
N GLU A 13 -6.12 5.67 11.24
CA GLU A 13 -6.84 5.19 12.41
C GLU A 13 -5.88 4.67 13.50
N GLN A 14 -4.85 3.90 13.10
CA GLN A 14 -3.83 3.37 14.02
C GLN A 14 -2.96 4.47 14.63
N LEU A 15 -2.64 5.50 13.85
CA LEU A 15 -1.86 6.64 14.32
C LEU A 15 -2.70 7.64 15.12
N GLY A 16 -4.03 7.61 14.98
CA GLY A 16 -4.94 8.59 15.57
C GLY A 16 -4.75 10.01 15.00
N ARG A 17 -4.15 10.12 13.81
CA ARG A 17 -3.93 11.38 13.10
C ARG A 17 -3.82 11.15 11.60
N GLU A 18 -4.08 12.20 10.83
CA GLU A 18 -3.84 12.20 9.39
C GLU A 18 -2.33 12.07 9.08
N LEU A 19 -2.03 11.41 7.97
CA LEU A 19 -0.68 11.29 7.44
C LEU A 19 -0.22 12.63 6.88
N GLN A 20 1.02 13.00 7.18
CA GLN A 20 1.64 14.16 6.54
C GLN A 20 2.02 13.84 5.09
N ASP A 21 2.19 14.86 4.24
CA ASP A 21 2.47 14.70 2.81
C ASP A 21 3.64 13.74 2.51
N ASN A 22 4.70 13.79 3.33
CA ASN A 22 5.86 12.91 3.22
C ASN A 22 5.55 11.46 3.62
N GLU A 23 4.72 11.25 4.64
CA GLU A 23 4.28 9.93 5.09
C GLU A 23 3.33 9.31 4.07
N LEU A 24 2.47 10.12 3.45
CA LEU A 24 1.54 9.71 2.40
C LEU A 24 2.29 9.32 1.12
N ALA A 25 3.30 10.11 0.73
CA ALA A 25 4.18 9.77 -0.40
C ALA A 25 4.97 8.47 -0.16
N PHE A 26 5.44 8.25 1.07
CA PHE A 26 6.10 7.00 1.45
C PHE A 26 5.13 5.81 1.39
N LEU A 27 3.93 5.96 1.95
CA LEU A 27 2.91 4.91 1.96
C LEU A 27 2.48 4.53 0.54
N GLN A 28 2.31 5.52 -0.33
CA GLN A 28 2.00 5.29 -1.75
C GLN A 28 3.10 4.49 -2.44
N TRP A 29 4.37 4.86 -2.25
CA TRP A 29 5.50 4.13 -2.81
C TRP A 29 5.56 2.68 -2.31
N VAL A 30 5.30 2.43 -1.03
CA VAL A 30 5.25 1.07 -0.47
C VAL A 30 4.12 0.26 -1.10
N TYR A 31 2.93 0.85 -1.20
CA TYR A 31 1.77 0.21 -1.77
C TYR A 31 1.99 -0.18 -3.24
N GLU A 32 2.53 0.73 -4.06
CA GLU A 32 2.85 0.47 -5.46
C GLU A 32 3.79 -0.73 -5.61
N ARG A 33 4.88 -0.77 -4.83
CA ARG A 33 5.85 -1.88 -4.87
C ARG A 33 5.25 -3.20 -4.42
N TYR A 34 4.45 -3.18 -3.35
CA TYR A 34 3.76 -4.38 -2.86
C TYR A 34 2.82 -4.93 -3.95
N THR A 35 2.08 -4.05 -4.63
CA THR A 35 1.18 -4.45 -5.71
C THR A 35 1.93 -4.99 -6.93
N GLU A 36 3.08 -4.41 -7.28
CA GLU A 36 3.97 -4.91 -8.33
C GLU A 36 4.56 -6.29 -7.99
N GLU A 37 4.98 -6.50 -6.75
CA GLU A 37 5.50 -7.78 -6.27
C GLU A 37 4.41 -8.87 -6.24
N GLU A 38 3.20 -8.56 -5.77
CA GLU A 38 2.08 -9.49 -5.84
C GLU A 38 1.74 -9.86 -7.29
N LYS A 39 1.70 -8.88 -8.21
CA LYS A 39 1.50 -9.17 -9.65
C LYS A 39 2.58 -10.10 -10.21
N ARG A 40 3.84 -9.93 -9.79
CA ARG A 40 4.92 -10.86 -10.18
C ARG A 40 4.71 -12.26 -9.61
N ARG A 41 4.29 -12.39 -8.34
CA ARG A 41 4.01 -13.71 -7.73
C ARG A 41 2.87 -14.45 -8.44
N VAL A 42 1.81 -13.74 -8.83
CA VAL A 42 0.70 -14.32 -9.60
C VAL A 42 1.17 -14.79 -10.98
N ASN A 43 2.03 -14.02 -11.66
CA ASN A 43 2.57 -14.40 -12.98
C ASN A 43 3.57 -15.57 -12.94
N VAL A 44 4.29 -15.77 -11.84
CA VAL A 44 5.27 -16.86 -11.71
C VAL A 44 4.61 -18.21 -11.41
N SER A 45 3.40 -18.22 -10.84
CA SER A 45 2.65 -19.45 -10.55
C SER A 45 1.92 -20.06 -11.76
N GLN A 46 2.04 -19.47 -12.96
CA GLN A 46 1.46 -19.96 -14.21
C GLN A 46 2.44 -20.74 -15.11
N TYR A 47 3.65 -21.07 -14.61
CA TYR A 47 4.63 -21.87 -15.33
C TYR A 47 4.96 -23.19 -14.62
#